data_AF-A0A3D3Y083-F1
#
_entry.id   AF-A0A3D3Y083-F1
#
_cell.length_a   1.000
_cell.length_b   1.000
_cell.length_c   1.000
_cell.angle_alpha   90.00
_cell.angle_beta   90.00
_cell.angle_gamma   90.00
#
_symmetry.space_group_name_H-M   'P 1'
#
loop_
_entity.id
_entity.type
_entity.pdbx_description
1 polymer ?
#
loop_
_entity_poly.entity_id
_entity_poly.type
_entity_poly.pdbx_seq_one_letter_code
_entity_poly.pdbx_strand_id
1 'polypeptide(L)'
;MDQSEHSDVPTLIGVLGGTITTEDTNRVETTESSPTLFGNASAPLRTLEIGDSDVVFMARHGLPHTIAPHEINYRANLWTFYEASASAIIGMYTVGAIADNFIIGDIVIPNQIIDYTWGREGSFNSVLGLNHFDLSEPFDPVVRSQLISSALESGYSIHTSGTY
;
A
#
# COMPACT_ATOMS: atom_id res chain seq x y z
N MET A 1 3.02 28.72 6.73
CA MET A 1 4.43 28.40 6.51
C MET A 1 4.44 27.55 5.25
N ASP A 2 4.98 28.15 4.19
CA ASP A 2 5.15 27.69 2.81
C ASP A 2 4.23 26.56 2.26
N GLN A 3 3.21 26.95 1.50
CA GLN A 3 2.57 26.07 0.52
C GLN A 3 3.40 26.18 -0.77
N SER A 4 4.51 25.46 -0.82
CA SER A 4 5.27 25.30 -2.06
C SER A 4 4.60 24.24 -2.92
N GLU A 5 4.45 24.55 -4.20
CA GLU A 5 3.89 23.71 -5.27
C GLU A 5 4.47 22.29 -5.22
N HIS A 6 3.75 21.37 -4.58
CA HIS A 6 3.99 19.95 -4.78
C HIS A 6 3.32 19.57 -6.10
N SER A 7 4.10 19.00 -7.01
CA SER A 7 3.55 18.18 -8.08
C SER A 7 2.57 17.19 -7.44
N ASP A 8 1.28 17.28 -7.76
CA ASP A 8 0.23 16.36 -7.28
C ASP A 8 0.45 14.91 -7.73
N VAL A 9 1.52 14.64 -8.50
CA VAL A 9 1.92 13.30 -8.93
C VAL A 9 2.96 12.72 -7.96
N PRO A 10 2.70 11.55 -7.35
CA PRO A 10 3.66 10.89 -6.47
C PRO A 10 4.99 10.60 -7.19
N THR A 11 6.11 11.09 -6.64
CA THR A 11 7.46 10.86 -7.19
C THR A 11 7.94 9.42 -7.05
N LEU A 12 7.62 8.74 -5.95
CA LEU A 12 7.95 7.33 -5.73
C LEU A 12 6.77 6.60 -5.09
N ILE A 13 6.30 5.55 -5.76
CA ILE A 13 5.16 4.76 -5.30
C ILE A 13 5.68 3.53 -4.55
N GLY A 14 5.18 3.35 -3.32
CA GLY A 14 5.30 2.12 -2.57
C GLY A 14 4.17 1.15 -2.88
N VAL A 15 4.45 -0.13 -2.99
CA VAL A 15 3.44 -1.19 -3.15
C VAL A 15 3.59 -2.20 -2.03
N LEU A 16 2.57 -2.31 -1.18
CA LEU A 16 2.48 -3.34 -0.14
C LEU A 16 1.50 -4.41 -0.61
N GLY A 17 2.03 -5.54 -1.10
CA GLY A 17 1.24 -6.54 -1.80
C GLY A 17 1.62 -7.97 -1.47
N GLY A 18 0.99 -8.91 -2.18
CA GLY A 18 1.30 -10.34 -2.12
C GLY A 18 2.61 -10.67 -2.83
N THR A 19 2.52 -11.36 -3.95
CA THR A 19 3.68 -11.78 -4.75
C THR A 19 3.75 -10.96 -6.03
N ILE A 20 4.96 -10.52 -6.40
CA ILE A 20 5.26 -9.97 -7.72
C ILE A 20 6.26 -10.87 -8.43
N THR A 21 6.12 -11.02 -9.75
CA THR A 21 7.01 -11.82 -10.60
C THR A 21 8.00 -10.94 -11.35
N THR A 22 9.06 -11.53 -11.91
CA THR A 22 10.03 -10.81 -12.74
C THR A 22 9.48 -10.42 -14.11
N GLU A 23 8.38 -11.03 -14.54
CA GLU A 23 7.70 -10.66 -15.80
C GLU A 23 7.00 -9.30 -15.70
N ASP A 24 6.79 -8.82 -14.48
CA ASP A 24 6.08 -7.57 -14.18
C ASP A 24 6.99 -6.32 -14.23
N THR A 25 8.30 -6.46 -14.51
CA THR A 25 9.28 -5.37 -14.38
C THR A 25 10.53 -5.56 -15.26
N ASN A 26 11.16 -4.46 -15.66
CA ASN A 26 12.41 -4.46 -16.42
C ASN A 26 13.62 -4.84 -15.55
N ARG A 27 13.58 -4.48 -14.27
CA ARG A 27 14.68 -4.66 -13.33
C ARG A 27 14.15 -4.87 -11.91
N VAL A 28 14.89 -5.65 -11.13
CA VAL A 28 14.64 -5.84 -9.71
C VAL A 28 15.93 -5.62 -8.95
N GLU A 29 15.93 -4.68 -8.02
CA GLU A 29 17.00 -4.51 -7.04
C GLU A 29 16.44 -4.71 -5.64
N THR A 30 17.13 -5.48 -4.80
CA THR A 30 16.71 -5.70 -3.42
C THR A 30 17.61 -4.90 -2.50
N THR A 31 17.02 -4.05 -1.67
CA THR A 31 17.74 -3.31 -0.63
C THR A 31 17.56 -4.02 0.70
N GLU A 32 18.65 -4.44 1.33
CA GLU A 32 18.63 -5.05 2.66
C GLU A 32 17.87 -4.17 3.66
N SER A 33 16.98 -4.79 4.45
CA SER A 33 16.21 -4.08 5.46
C SER A 33 16.97 -4.05 6.78
N SER A 34 17.17 -2.83 7.30
CA SER A 34 17.57 -2.64 8.70
C SER A 34 16.31 -2.57 9.59
N PRO A 35 16.39 -3.00 10.86
CA PRO A 35 15.29 -2.85 11.79
C PRO A 35 14.87 -1.38 11.94
N THR A 36 13.57 -1.13 11.91
CA THR A 36 13.00 0.20 12.16
C THR A 36 12.88 0.45 13.67
N LEU A 37 12.49 1.67 14.05
CA LEU A 37 12.10 1.98 15.45
C LEU A 37 10.93 1.12 15.97
N PHE A 38 10.21 0.44 15.07
CA PHE A 38 9.08 -0.42 15.39
C PHE A 38 9.40 -1.92 15.24
N GLY A 39 10.66 -2.26 15.00
CA GLY A 39 11.11 -3.63 14.74
C GLY A 39 11.24 -3.93 13.24
N ASN A 40 11.18 -5.21 12.90
CA ASN A 40 11.43 -5.67 11.53
C ASN A 40 10.20 -5.46 10.64
N ALA A 41 10.44 -4.98 9.42
CA ALA A 41 9.47 -5.02 8.34
C ALA A 41 9.25 -6.47 7.88
N SER A 42 8.18 -6.69 7.11
CA SER A 42 7.77 -8.02 6.66
C SER A 42 8.75 -8.61 5.64
N ALA A 43 9.32 -7.77 4.79
CA ALA A 43 10.35 -8.12 3.82
C ALA A 43 11.22 -6.89 3.50
N PRO A 44 12.43 -7.09 2.95
CA PRO A 44 13.19 -6.01 2.35
C PRO A 44 12.44 -5.36 1.19
N LEU A 45 12.68 -4.06 0.97
CA LEU A 45 12.15 -3.37 -0.20
C LEU A 45 12.84 -3.87 -1.46
N ARG A 46 12.03 -4.08 -2.49
CA ARG A 46 12.50 -4.36 -3.84
C ARG A 46 12.16 -3.16 -4.73
N THR A 47 13.17 -2.50 -5.28
CA THR A 47 12.97 -1.49 -6.32
C THR A 47 12.71 -2.18 -7.64
N LEU A 48 11.64 -1.78 -8.31
CA LEU A 48 11.13 -2.29 -9.56
C LEU A 48 11.09 -1.15 -10.57
N GLU A 49 11.47 -1.44 -11.81
CA GLU A 49 11.41 -0.49 -12.91
C GLU A 49 10.23 -0.84 -13.80
N ILE A 50 9.19 0.01 -13.75
CA ILE A 50 7.96 -0.15 -14.52
C ILE A 50 7.90 0.97 -15.55
N GLY A 51 8.17 0.65 -16.82
CA GLY A 51 8.37 1.65 -17.86
C GLY A 51 9.59 2.53 -17.51
N ASP A 52 9.38 3.84 -17.43
CA ASP A 52 10.42 4.83 -17.07
C ASP A 52 10.36 5.25 -15.58
N SER A 53 9.61 4.52 -14.74
CA SER A 53 9.36 4.88 -13.34
C SER A 53 9.82 3.81 -12.37
N ASP A 54 10.41 4.24 -11.26
CA ASP A 54 10.76 3.37 -10.14
C ASP A 54 9.56 3.19 -9.20
N VAL A 55 9.38 1.96 -8.72
CA VAL A 55 8.39 1.56 -7.70
C VAL A 55 9.09 0.74 -6.64
N VAL A 56 8.82 1.00 -5.36
CA VAL A 56 9.34 0.17 -4.26
C VAL A 56 8.27 -0.80 -3.78
N PHE A 57 8.59 -2.08 -3.73
CA PHE A 57 7.66 -3.15 -3.40
C PHE A 57 8.05 -3.87 -2.12
N MET A 58 7.06 -4.21 -1.29
CA MET A 58 7.21 -5.07 -0.12
C MET A 58 6.18 -6.20 -0.14
N ALA A 59 6.66 -7.43 0.05
CA ALA A 59 5.80 -8.59 0.29
C ALA A 59 5.22 -8.50 1.72
N ARG A 60 3.90 -8.29 1.81
CA ARG A 60 3.17 -8.12 3.07
C ARG A 60 3.35 -9.27 4.05
N HIS A 61 3.30 -10.50 3.54
CA HIS A 61 3.40 -11.71 4.36
C HIS A 61 4.84 -12.22 4.49
N GLY A 62 5.81 -11.37 4.14
CA GLY A 62 7.21 -11.74 4.02
C GLY A 62 7.46 -12.72 2.88
N LEU A 63 8.71 -13.18 2.78
CA LEU A 63 9.13 -14.22 1.85
C LEU A 63 9.58 -15.43 2.67
N PRO A 64 9.05 -16.65 2.44
CA PRO A 64 8.16 -17.06 1.34
C PRO A 64 6.66 -17.06 1.71
N HIS A 65 6.09 -15.95 2.20
CA HIS A 65 4.68 -15.83 2.61
C HIS A 65 4.32 -16.61 3.89
N THR A 66 5.01 -16.31 4.99
CA THR A 66 4.90 -17.06 6.25
C THR A 66 4.29 -16.26 7.41
N ILE A 67 4.22 -14.94 7.31
CA ILE A 67 3.74 -14.07 8.39
C ILE A 67 2.20 -14.05 8.36
N ALA A 68 1.54 -14.47 9.44
CA ALA A 68 0.09 -14.46 9.50
C ALA A 68 -0.47 -13.02 9.56
N PRO A 69 -1.69 -12.74 9.07
CA PRO A 69 -2.25 -11.38 9.03
C PRO A 69 -2.22 -10.59 10.34
N HIS A 70 -2.32 -11.27 11.49
CA HIS A 70 -2.33 -10.64 12.82
C HIS A 70 -0.92 -10.39 13.38
N GLU A 71 0.11 -10.98 12.77
CA GLU A 71 1.53 -10.84 13.16
C GLU A 71 2.26 -9.81 12.29
N ILE A 72 1.62 -9.29 11.23
CA ILE A 72 2.22 -8.30 10.34
C ILE A 72 2.53 -7.03 11.14
N ASN A 73 3.79 -6.61 11.09
CA ASN A 73 4.23 -5.36 11.69
C ASN A 73 3.98 -4.18 10.74
N TYR A 74 2.73 -3.72 10.68
CA TYR A 74 2.33 -2.62 9.79
C TYR A 74 3.11 -1.33 10.04
N ARG A 75 3.47 -1.03 11.29
CA ARG A 75 4.27 0.16 11.62
C ARG A 75 5.67 0.08 11.01
N ALA A 76 6.35 -1.06 11.15
CA ALA A 76 7.66 -1.24 10.53
C ALA A 76 7.58 -1.18 9.01
N ASN A 77 6.57 -1.82 8.40
CA ASN A 77 6.37 -1.77 6.94
C ASN A 77 6.23 -0.32 6.42
N LEU A 78 5.31 0.45 7.02
CA LEU A 78 5.06 1.83 6.62
C LEU A 78 6.27 2.74 6.92
N TRP A 79 6.97 2.50 8.03
CA TRP A 79 8.19 3.24 8.34
C TRP A 79 9.31 2.98 7.33
N THR A 80 9.48 1.75 6.86
CA THR A 80 10.45 1.43 5.81
C THR A 80 10.11 2.12 4.49
N PHE A 81 8.83 2.23 4.11
CA PHE A 81 8.43 3.04 2.94
C PHE A 81 8.71 4.54 3.15
N TYR A 82 8.46 5.05 4.35
CA TYR A 82 8.77 6.44 4.71
C TYR A 82 10.28 6.74 4.61
N GLU A 83 11.14 5.86 5.13
CA GLU A 83 12.60 6.00 5.01
C GLU A 83 13.09 5.92 3.56
N ALA A 84 12.41 5.12 2.72
CA ALA A 84 12.64 5.08 1.28
C ALA A 84 12.08 6.31 0.54
N SER A 85 11.48 7.27 1.24
CA SER A 85 10.88 8.48 0.66
C SER A 85 9.74 8.20 -0.33
N ALA A 86 9.01 7.09 -0.14
CA ALA A 86 7.79 6.83 -0.88
C ALA A 86 6.73 7.89 -0.54
N SER A 87 6.19 8.55 -1.57
CA SER A 87 5.21 9.63 -1.41
C SER A 87 3.77 9.13 -1.44
N ALA A 88 3.53 7.92 -1.94
CA ALA A 88 2.26 7.22 -1.87
C ALA A 88 2.49 5.72 -1.63
N ILE A 89 1.53 5.05 -1.01
CA ILE A 89 1.56 3.59 -0.82
C ILE A 89 0.26 2.99 -1.34
N ILE A 90 0.37 2.04 -2.27
CA ILE A 90 -0.74 1.26 -2.79
C ILE A 90 -0.75 -0.09 -2.09
N GLY A 91 -1.90 -0.42 -1.52
CA GLY A 91 -2.18 -1.74 -0.94
C GLY A 91 -2.85 -2.67 -1.94
N MET A 92 -2.26 -3.83 -2.21
CA MET A 92 -2.83 -4.84 -3.12
C MET A 92 -3.24 -6.10 -2.38
N TYR A 93 -4.54 -6.40 -2.35
CA TYR A 93 -5.10 -7.49 -1.54
C TYR A 93 -6.10 -8.33 -2.33
N THR A 94 -6.11 -9.64 -2.04
CA THR A 94 -7.18 -10.54 -2.48
C THR A 94 -8.22 -10.63 -1.39
N VAL A 95 -9.50 -10.45 -1.75
CA VAL A 95 -10.63 -10.45 -0.81
C VAL A 95 -11.79 -11.28 -1.33
N GLY A 96 -12.70 -11.64 -0.43
CA GLY A 96 -14.01 -12.20 -0.78
C GLY A 96 -15.03 -11.09 -0.97
N ALA A 97 -15.90 -11.23 -1.97
CA ALA A 97 -17.06 -10.37 -2.17
C ALA A 97 -18.17 -10.69 -1.15
N ILE A 98 -18.79 -9.66 -0.59
CA ILE A 98 -19.97 -9.78 0.29
C ILE A 98 -21.26 -9.35 -0.43
N ALA A 99 -21.19 -8.30 -1.25
CA ALA A 99 -22.36 -7.81 -1.98
C ALA A 99 -22.49 -8.49 -3.36
N ASP A 100 -23.72 -8.76 -3.78
CA ASP A 100 -24.05 -9.56 -4.97
C ASP A 100 -23.60 -8.94 -6.30
N ASN A 101 -23.27 -7.65 -6.31
CA ASN A 101 -22.82 -6.93 -7.50
C ASN A 101 -21.32 -7.11 -7.80
N PHE A 102 -20.57 -7.79 -6.93
CA PHE A 102 -19.16 -8.11 -7.15
C PHE A 102 -19.01 -9.56 -7.59
N ILE A 103 -18.24 -9.78 -8.66
CA ILE A 103 -17.92 -11.12 -9.17
C ILE A 103 -16.43 -11.43 -9.04
N ILE A 104 -16.07 -12.71 -9.07
CA ILE A 104 -14.67 -13.15 -9.01
C ILE A 104 -13.90 -12.54 -10.19
N GLY A 105 -12.76 -11.91 -9.89
CA GLY A 105 -11.92 -11.24 -10.88
C GLY A 105 -12.16 -9.74 -11.02
N ASP A 106 -13.21 -9.20 -10.40
CA ASP A 106 -13.41 -7.76 -10.31
C ASP A 106 -12.27 -7.08 -9.53
N ILE A 107 -11.87 -5.91 -10.00
CA ILE A 107 -10.99 -5.00 -9.27
C ILE A 107 -11.86 -3.95 -8.58
N VAL A 108 -11.63 -3.73 -7.28
CA VAL A 108 -12.33 -2.71 -6.50
C VAL A 108 -11.32 -1.70 -5.99
N ILE A 109 -11.60 -0.41 -6.19
CA ILE A 109 -10.81 0.69 -5.64
C ILE A 109 -11.64 1.31 -4.50
N PRO A 110 -11.50 0.78 -3.27
CA PRO A 110 -12.39 1.15 -2.16
C PRO A 110 -12.25 2.63 -1.81
N ASN A 111 -13.31 3.20 -1.25
CA ASN A 111 -13.35 4.57 -0.74
C ASN A 111 -13.65 4.64 0.76
N GLN A 112 -13.98 3.50 1.38
CA GLN A 112 -14.26 3.37 2.80
C GLN A 112 -13.70 2.06 3.35
N ILE A 113 -13.59 1.99 4.67
CA ILE A 113 -13.17 0.81 5.41
C ILE A 113 -14.07 0.60 6.63
N ILE A 114 -14.22 -0.65 7.07
CA ILE A 114 -14.70 -0.98 8.42
C ILE A 114 -13.62 -1.77 9.14
N ASP A 115 -13.11 -1.22 10.24
CA ASP A 115 -12.08 -1.88 11.03
C ASP A 115 -12.70 -2.80 12.10
N TYR A 116 -12.67 -4.11 11.83
CA TYR A 116 -12.98 -5.17 12.80
C TYR A 116 -11.72 -5.81 13.42
N THR A 117 -10.54 -5.22 13.22
CA THR A 117 -9.29 -5.77 13.73
C THR A 117 -9.13 -5.48 15.22
N TRP A 118 -8.35 -6.32 15.91
CA TRP A 118 -8.02 -6.14 17.32
C TRP A 118 -6.61 -6.66 17.59
N GLY A 119 -5.97 -6.17 18.66
CA GLY A 119 -4.63 -6.58 19.07
C GLY A 119 -3.48 -6.08 18.19
N ARG A 120 -3.76 -5.26 17.18
CA ARG A 120 -2.75 -4.66 16.29
C ARG A 120 -2.34 -3.29 16.79
N GLU A 121 -1.05 -2.99 16.66
CA GLU A 121 -0.52 -1.65 16.89
C GLU A 121 -0.96 -0.70 15.75
N GLY A 122 -1.88 0.22 16.04
CA GLY A 122 -2.56 1.05 15.03
C GLY A 122 -2.06 2.50 14.91
N SER A 123 -1.02 2.91 15.65
CA SER A 123 -0.52 4.30 15.57
C SER A 123 0.98 4.42 15.81
N PHE A 124 1.53 5.56 15.38
CA PHE A 124 2.92 5.97 15.58
C PHE A 124 3.08 6.92 16.78
N ASN A 125 2.13 6.93 17.73
CA ASN A 125 2.09 7.91 18.81
C ASN A 125 3.35 7.88 19.71
N SER A 126 4.07 6.78 19.77
CA SER A 126 5.36 6.69 20.47
C SER A 126 6.43 7.64 19.90
N VAL A 127 6.29 8.06 18.64
CA VAL A 127 7.20 8.99 17.96
C VAL A 127 6.51 10.32 17.66
N LEU A 128 5.23 10.30 17.26
CA LEU A 128 4.49 11.51 16.85
C LEU A 128 3.79 12.24 18.01
N GLY A 129 3.75 11.66 19.20
CA GLY A 129 2.89 12.13 20.30
C GLY A 129 1.42 11.75 20.08
N LEU A 130 0.55 12.22 20.99
CA LEU A 130 -0.89 11.97 20.91
C LEU A 130 -1.50 12.75 19.74
N ASN A 131 -1.95 12.03 18.71
CA ASN A 131 -2.68 12.59 17.57
C ASN A 131 -3.98 11.82 17.35
N HIS A 132 -5.00 12.54 16.90
CA HIS A 132 -6.27 11.98 16.46
C HIS A 132 -6.38 12.23 14.96
N PHE A 133 -6.33 11.15 14.18
CA PHE A 133 -6.46 11.20 12.73
C PHE A 133 -7.93 11.02 12.33
N ASP A 134 -8.38 11.81 11.37
CA ASP A 134 -9.70 11.64 10.76
C ASP A 134 -9.66 10.47 9.76
N LEU A 135 -10.66 9.60 9.84
CA LEU A 135 -10.84 8.46 8.95
C LEU A 135 -12.14 8.58 8.13
N SER A 136 -12.75 9.77 8.09
CA SER A 136 -13.92 10.04 7.25
C SER A 136 -13.60 9.79 5.76
N GLU A 137 -12.39 10.13 5.33
CA GLU A 137 -11.85 9.83 3.99
C GLU A 137 -10.51 9.07 4.16
N PRO A 138 -10.56 7.74 4.36
CA PRO A 138 -9.39 6.97 4.81
C PRO A 138 -8.35 6.71 3.70
N PHE A 139 -8.63 7.14 2.47
CA PHE A 139 -7.80 6.92 1.30
C PHE A 139 -7.57 8.22 0.55
N ASP A 140 -6.37 8.42 0.04
CA ASP A 140 -5.98 9.63 -0.68
C ASP A 140 -6.79 9.80 -1.99
N PRO A 141 -7.50 10.93 -2.18
CA PRO A 141 -8.37 11.12 -3.34
C PRO A 141 -7.59 11.24 -4.67
N VAL A 142 -6.36 11.76 -4.63
CA VAL A 142 -5.51 11.94 -5.82
C VAL A 142 -5.01 10.58 -6.30
N VAL A 143 -4.44 9.78 -5.40
CA VAL A 143 -3.97 8.42 -5.71
C VAL A 143 -5.13 7.54 -6.18
N ARG A 144 -6.30 7.63 -5.53
CA ARG A 144 -7.49 6.90 -5.98
C ARG A 144 -7.94 7.29 -7.39
N SER A 145 -7.96 8.58 -7.70
CA SER A 145 -8.35 9.07 -9.04
C SER A 145 -7.42 8.54 -10.13
N GLN A 146 -6.11 8.52 -9.86
CA GLN A 146 -5.10 7.96 -10.76
C GLN A 146 -5.30 6.45 -10.94
N LEU A 147 -5.50 5.70 -9.84
CA LEU A 147 -5.80 4.27 -9.91
C LEU A 147 -7.07 3.97 -10.71
N ILE A 148 -8.13 4.74 -10.52
CA ILE A 148 -9.39 4.58 -11.27
C ILE A 148 -9.14 4.80 -12.76
N SER A 149 -8.42 5.87 -13.11
CA SER A 149 -8.11 6.20 -14.50
C SER A 149 -7.32 5.06 -15.16
N SER A 150 -6.24 4.60 -14.52
CA SER A 150 -5.44 3.48 -15.03
C SER A 150 -6.21 2.16 -15.10
N ALA A 151 -7.07 1.88 -14.13
CA ALA A 151 -7.87 0.66 -14.09
C ALA A 151 -8.91 0.63 -15.22
N LEU A 152 -9.53 1.76 -15.56
CA LEU A 152 -10.49 1.83 -16.67
C LEU A 152 -9.85 1.54 -18.04
N GLU A 153 -8.56 1.79 -18.19
CA GLU A 153 -7.80 1.49 -19.41
C GLU A 153 -7.34 0.02 -19.50
N SER A 154 -7.43 -0.73 -18.39
CA SER A 154 -6.89 -2.10 -18.29
C SER A 154 -7.74 -3.19 -18.95
N GLY A 155 -9.00 -2.89 -19.26
CA GLY A 155 -9.97 -3.86 -19.81
C GLY A 155 -10.55 -4.83 -18.79
N TYR A 156 -10.22 -4.72 -17.50
CA TYR A 156 -10.86 -5.47 -16.41
C TYR A 156 -12.20 -4.84 -15.99
N SER A 157 -13.04 -5.62 -15.31
CA SER A 157 -14.24 -5.11 -14.64
C SER A 157 -13.85 -4.37 -13.36
N ILE A 158 -14.18 -3.08 -13.29
CA ILE A 158 -13.71 -2.17 -12.22
C ILE A 158 -14.90 -1.60 -11.45
N HIS A 159 -14.80 -1.62 -10.13
CA HIS A 159 -15.67 -0.87 -9.22
C HIS A 159 -14.88 0.27 -8.59
N THR A 160 -15.38 1.51 -8.75
CA THR A 160 -14.68 2.73 -8.30
C THR A 160 -15.03 3.14 -6.87
N SER A 161 -15.86 2.35 -6.18
CA SER A 161 -16.24 2.53 -4.79
C SER A 161 -16.51 1.18 -4.13
N GLY A 162 -16.42 1.17 -2.81
CA GLY A 162 -16.57 -0.03 -2.01
C GLY A 162 -16.10 0.22 -0.58
N THR A 163 -16.68 -0.53 0.36
CA THR A 163 -16.22 -0.57 1.75
C THR A 163 -15.43 -1.84 1.96
N TYR A 164 -14.16 -1.69 2.32
CA TYR A 164 -13.25 -2.80 2.64
C TYR A 164 -13.40 -3.25 4.09
#